data_AF-A0AAE4FUF7-F1
#
_entry.id   AF-A0AAE4FUF7-F1
#
_cell.length_a   1.000
_cell.length_b   1.000
_cell.length_c   1.000
_cell.angle_alpha   90.00
_cell.angle_beta   90.00
_cell.angle_gamma   90.00
#
_symmetry.space_group_name_H-M   'P 1'
#
loop_
_entity.id
_entity.type
_entity.pdbx_description
1 polymer ?
#
loop_
_entity_poly.entity_id
_entity_poly.type
_entity_poly.pdbx_seq_one_letter_code
_entity_poly.pdbx_strand_id
1 'polypeptide(L)'
;MVWVSLVLLGLILYLLVQRGAARMSRTPAWLLWLVLMIPAFFIVAWMVVKGQQAIPSLLLITVFIFSSFLYWVLLRRNLPAAPQPEITEPQAEAEPVQNLLNRSEEAQLQGCFPWSLYYLQQIEYRPQAVICRGQMRGQAEKVYSTIQDNIALQFGDRFLVTFQMGGSDKPFFALIPKQRIPSPGQLTRPLLSGALLVLTLLTTTLAGTALAQPNLTAAMVLRSPQLLLSGLPYALALLGILGVHESGHYFMAKYYQIQATLPYFIPIPFGLGTLGAFIQIRSPIPHRRALFDVGIAGPLAGLIVTLPILVWGLGQSQLVELAQDSSNRLSIEALNPRISILLALICRLVWGADLTTLSGIHLHPVAIAGALGLVVTALNLMPVGQLDGGHIVHAMYGHRAGAIIGQITRLLVLVLSFVQPWLFFWAIILFLMPAFDEPAVNDVTELNSWRDGLGLVALGLLILIIFPVPEPLAGLLLSTNPTP
;
A
#
# COMPACT_ATOMS: atom_id res chain seq x y z
N MET A 1 16.59 -2.39 26.81
CA MET A 1 15.42 -2.21 25.91
C MET A 1 15.84 -1.70 24.52
N VAL A 2 16.39 -0.48 24.39
CA VAL A 2 16.72 0.16 23.09
C VAL A 2 17.65 -0.66 22.18
N TRP A 3 18.71 -1.26 22.74
CA TRP A 3 19.64 -2.10 21.97
C TRP A 3 19.00 -3.37 21.41
N VAL A 4 18.10 -4.01 22.18
CA VAL A 4 17.37 -5.21 21.75
C VAL A 4 16.40 -4.86 20.63
N SER A 5 15.65 -3.75 20.75
CA SER A 5 14.77 -3.27 19.68
C SER A 5 15.55 -2.87 18.42
N LEU A 6 16.77 -2.33 18.54
CA LEU A 6 17.59 -1.98 17.39
C LEU A 6 18.14 -3.20 16.66
N VAL A 7 18.57 -4.22 17.41
CA VAL A 7 19.03 -5.50 16.83
C VAL A 7 17.87 -6.20 16.13
N LEU A 8 16.68 -6.21 16.74
CA LEU A 8 15.49 -6.82 16.17
C LEU A 8 15.01 -6.07 14.92
N LEU A 9 14.96 -4.74 14.98
CA LEU A 9 14.69 -3.88 13.82
C LEU A 9 15.72 -4.13 12.72
N GLY A 10 17.01 -4.10 13.04
CA GLY A 10 18.09 -4.34 12.10
C GLY A 10 18.00 -5.70 11.43
N LEU A 11 17.68 -6.77 12.17
CA LEU A 11 17.54 -8.12 11.63
C LEU A 11 16.32 -8.25 10.71
N ILE A 12 15.16 -7.71 11.10
CA ILE A 12 13.94 -7.68 10.26
C ILE A 12 14.21 -6.93 8.95
N LEU A 13 14.89 -5.80 9.06
CA LEU A 13 15.17 -4.86 7.98
C LEU A 13 16.23 -5.43 7.02
N TYR A 14 17.20 -6.20 7.53
CA TYR A 14 18.14 -6.97 6.70
C TYR A 14 17.42 -8.06 5.90
N LEU A 15 16.53 -8.82 6.55
CA LEU A 15 15.74 -9.87 5.90
C LEU A 15 14.80 -9.31 4.82
N LEU A 16 14.17 -8.17 5.08
CA LEU A 16 13.33 -7.45 4.11
C LEU A 16 14.14 -6.99 2.90
N VAL A 17 15.28 -6.33 3.13
CA VAL A 17 16.16 -5.86 2.05
C VAL A 17 16.72 -7.03 1.24
N GLN A 18 17.12 -8.12 1.89
CA GLN A 18 17.63 -9.32 1.23
C GLN A 18 16.57 -10.03 0.37
N ARG A 19 15.31 -10.05 0.82
CA ARG A 19 14.21 -10.70 0.08
C ARG A 19 13.61 -9.81 -1.01
N GLY A 20 13.67 -8.49 -0.87
CA GLY A 20 13.11 -7.51 -1.81
C GLY A 20 14.17 -6.73 -2.59
N ALA A 21 14.62 -5.61 -2.03
CA ALA A 21 15.42 -4.60 -2.73
C ALA A 21 16.75 -5.13 -3.32
N ALA A 22 17.45 -6.03 -2.62
CA ALA A 22 18.70 -6.62 -3.10
C ALA A 22 18.54 -7.55 -4.30
N ARG A 23 17.31 -8.02 -4.60
CA ARG A 23 17.00 -8.78 -5.83
C ARG A 23 16.75 -7.87 -7.03
N MET A 24 16.43 -6.59 -6.77
CA MET A 24 16.06 -5.60 -7.78
C MET A 24 17.23 -4.71 -8.20
N SER A 25 18.37 -4.76 -7.49
CA SER A 25 19.58 -3.97 -7.76
C SER A 25 20.84 -4.81 -7.55
N ARG A 26 21.92 -4.52 -8.30
CA ARG A 26 23.25 -5.13 -8.11
C ARG A 26 23.95 -4.70 -6.81
N THR A 27 23.36 -3.81 -6.02
CA THR A 27 23.89 -3.43 -4.71
C THR A 27 23.72 -4.57 -3.70
N PRO A 28 24.77 -4.91 -2.95
CA PRO A 28 24.67 -5.98 -1.97
C PRO A 28 23.71 -5.57 -0.84
N ALA A 29 22.93 -6.54 -0.34
CA ALA A 29 21.89 -6.32 0.65
C ALA A 29 22.41 -5.61 1.92
N TRP A 30 23.65 -5.89 2.34
CA TRP A 30 24.25 -5.27 3.51
C TRP A 30 24.48 -3.76 3.34
N LEU A 31 24.76 -3.29 2.11
CA LEU A 31 24.98 -1.87 1.83
C LEU A 31 23.66 -1.10 1.84
N LEU A 32 22.64 -1.66 1.17
CA LEU A 32 21.28 -1.11 1.20
C LEU A 32 20.72 -1.08 2.63
N TRP A 33 20.93 -2.15 3.38
CA TRP A 33 20.58 -2.25 4.79
C TRP A 33 21.29 -1.19 5.64
N LEU A 34 22.60 -1.03 5.46
CA LEU A 34 23.39 -0.06 6.22
C LEU A 34 22.88 1.36 5.98
N VAL A 35 22.58 1.71 4.73
CA VAL A 35 22.01 3.02 4.40
C VAL A 35 20.65 3.23 5.06
N LEU A 36 19.81 2.20 5.07
CA LEU A 36 18.47 2.26 5.66
C LEU A 36 18.52 2.28 7.21
N MET A 37 19.61 1.79 7.81
CA MET A 37 19.88 1.85 9.25
C MET A 37 20.55 3.16 9.70
N ILE A 38 21.00 4.04 8.79
CA ILE A 38 21.62 5.34 9.14
C ILE A 38 20.78 6.14 10.14
N PRO A 39 19.45 6.31 9.98
CA PRO A 39 18.65 7.04 10.96
C PRO A 39 18.57 6.35 12.32
N ALA A 40 18.49 5.01 12.34
CA ALA A 40 18.45 4.23 13.58
C ALA A 40 19.78 4.34 14.35
N PHE A 41 20.91 4.22 13.65
CA PHE A 41 22.24 4.42 14.25
C PHE A 41 22.43 5.86 14.73
N PHE A 42 21.92 6.84 13.97
CA PHE A 42 21.98 8.24 14.37
C PHE A 42 21.21 8.51 15.66
N ILE A 43 19.98 7.97 15.80
CA ILE A 43 19.17 8.10 17.01
C ILE A 43 19.89 7.48 18.22
N VAL A 44 20.49 6.30 18.06
CA VAL A 44 21.25 5.65 19.14
C VAL A 44 22.51 6.44 19.50
N ALA A 45 23.27 6.88 18.50
CA ALA A 45 24.47 7.69 18.73
C ALA A 45 24.13 8.99 19.47
N TRP A 46 23.03 9.64 19.11
CA TRP A 46 22.55 10.82 19.81
C TRP A 46 22.17 10.52 21.26
N MET A 47 21.42 9.45 21.51
CA MET A 47 21.07 9.04 22.89
C MET A 47 22.31 8.73 23.74
N VAL A 48 23.34 8.12 23.15
CA VAL A 48 24.59 7.80 23.87
C VAL A 48 25.40 9.05 24.19
N VAL A 49 25.47 10.02 23.26
CA VAL A 49 26.29 11.24 23.42
C VAL A 49 25.58 12.34 24.21
N LYS A 50 24.27 12.51 23.99
CA LYS A 50 23.47 13.63 24.53
C LYS A 50 22.43 13.19 25.58
N GLY A 51 22.38 11.90 25.92
CA GLY A 51 21.44 11.35 26.91
C GLY A 51 19.99 11.45 26.43
N GLN A 52 19.09 11.89 27.32
CA GLN A 52 17.66 12.05 27.02
C GLN A 52 17.29 13.38 26.35
N GLN A 53 18.27 14.16 25.88
CA GLN A 53 17.98 15.39 25.16
C GLN A 53 17.25 15.10 23.84
N ALA A 54 16.13 15.79 23.61
CA ALA A 54 15.35 15.66 22.39
C ALA A 54 16.23 15.92 21.16
N ILE A 55 16.14 15.03 20.17
CA ILE A 55 16.85 15.21 18.90
C ILE A 55 16.20 16.39 18.18
N PRO A 56 16.98 17.39 17.72
CA PRO A 56 16.45 18.46 16.89
C PRO A 56 15.76 17.87 15.65
N SER A 57 14.49 18.21 15.43
CA SER A 57 13.67 17.65 14.35
C SER A 57 14.29 17.87 12.98
N LEU A 58 14.85 19.05 12.71
CA LEU A 58 15.57 19.37 11.47
C LEU A 58 16.72 18.40 11.21
N LEU A 59 17.46 18.02 12.24
CA LEU A 59 18.62 17.14 12.13
C LEU A 59 18.17 15.69 11.90
N LEU A 60 17.09 15.25 12.55
CA LEU A 60 16.51 13.94 12.26
C LEU A 60 16.00 13.86 10.81
N ILE A 61 15.31 14.91 10.34
CA ILE A 61 14.81 15.01 8.96
C ILE A 61 15.96 14.95 7.95
N THR A 62 17.04 15.71 8.16
CA THR A 62 18.18 15.69 7.22
C THR A 62 18.83 14.31 7.15
N VAL A 63 18.93 13.59 8.27
CA VAL A 63 19.47 12.23 8.31
C VAL A 63 18.58 11.25 7.53
N PHE A 64 17.26 11.31 7.72
CA PHE A 64 16.33 10.48 6.95
C PHE A 64 16.31 10.83 5.46
N ILE A 65 16.33 12.12 5.10
CA ILE A 65 16.43 12.58 3.70
C ILE A 65 17.71 12.07 3.07
N PHE A 66 18.84 12.20 3.77
CA PHE A 66 20.14 11.73 3.28
C PHE A 66 20.16 10.22 3.10
N SER A 67 19.65 9.46 4.08
CA SER A 67 19.48 8.00 3.98
C SER A 67 18.60 7.61 2.79
N SER A 68 17.46 8.29 2.58
CA SER A 68 16.54 8.04 1.47
C SER A 68 17.17 8.33 0.11
N PHE A 69 17.85 9.47 0.01
CA PHE A 69 18.52 9.89 -1.21
C PHE A 69 19.63 8.89 -1.56
N LEU A 70 20.45 8.51 -0.59
CA LEU A 70 21.52 7.54 -0.79
C LEU A 70 20.97 6.15 -1.17
N TYR A 71 19.88 5.72 -0.52
CA TYR A 71 19.19 4.47 -0.86
C TYR A 71 18.67 4.48 -2.29
N TRP A 72 18.02 5.58 -2.70
CA TRP A 72 17.52 5.76 -4.05
C TRP A 72 18.64 5.79 -5.10
N VAL A 73 19.72 6.54 -4.85
CA VAL A 73 20.89 6.58 -5.73
C VAL A 73 21.50 5.19 -5.87
N LEU A 74 21.63 4.43 -4.78
CA LEU A 74 22.17 3.07 -4.79
C LEU A 74 21.29 2.10 -5.58
N LEU A 75 19.97 2.18 -5.43
CA LEU A 75 19.02 1.40 -6.23
C LEU A 75 19.09 1.78 -7.72
N ARG A 76 19.18 3.08 -8.03
CA ARG A 76 19.10 3.56 -9.41
C ARG A 76 20.40 3.38 -10.19
N ARG A 77 21.54 3.61 -9.54
CA ARG A 77 22.88 3.50 -10.14
C ARG A 77 23.24 2.05 -10.48
N ASN A 78 22.65 1.11 -9.75
CA ASN A 78 22.86 -0.33 -9.89
C ASN A 78 21.55 -1.07 -10.19
N LEU A 79 20.58 -0.43 -10.85
CA LEU A 79 19.51 -1.18 -11.52
C LEU A 79 20.21 -2.19 -12.43
N PRO A 80 19.87 -3.50 -12.37
CA PRO A 80 20.44 -4.44 -13.31
C PRO A 80 20.15 -3.91 -14.71
N ALA A 81 21.18 -3.69 -15.52
CA ALA A 81 20.98 -3.86 -16.95
C ALA A 81 20.30 -5.22 -17.10
N ALA A 82 19.21 -5.28 -17.90
CA ALA A 82 18.43 -6.50 -18.13
C ALA A 82 19.37 -7.71 -18.10
N PRO A 83 19.07 -8.75 -17.31
CA PRO A 83 20.05 -9.67 -16.76
C PRO A 83 21.02 -10.14 -17.84
N GLN A 84 22.27 -9.71 -17.72
CA GLN A 84 23.40 -10.42 -18.28
C GLN A 84 23.89 -11.33 -17.14
N PRO A 85 23.74 -12.66 -17.25
CA PRO A 85 24.19 -13.57 -16.22
C PRO A 85 25.73 -13.46 -16.09
N GLU A 86 26.18 -13.05 -14.90
CA GLU A 86 27.56 -13.26 -14.47
C GLU A 86 27.77 -14.75 -14.21
N ILE A 87 28.80 -15.28 -14.84
CA ILE A 87 29.25 -16.67 -14.76
C ILE A 87 29.70 -16.92 -13.32
N THR A 88 28.90 -17.65 -12.56
CA THR A 88 29.41 -18.42 -11.43
C THR A 88 28.91 -19.83 -11.65
N GLU A 89 29.84 -20.74 -11.93
CA GLU A 89 29.56 -22.17 -12.05
C GLU A 89 29.06 -22.68 -10.70
N PRO A 90 27.85 -23.26 -10.67
CA PRO A 90 27.75 -24.62 -10.18
C PRO A 90 27.35 -25.53 -11.33
N GLN A 91 28.05 -26.66 -11.43
CA GLN A 91 27.74 -27.80 -12.28
C GLN A 91 26.31 -28.30 -12.00
N ALA A 92 25.35 -27.69 -12.68
CA ALA A 92 24.09 -28.31 -13.05
C ALA A 92 24.08 -28.18 -14.57
N GLU A 93 23.94 -29.31 -15.28
CA GLU A 93 23.90 -29.39 -16.73
C GLU A 93 23.11 -28.22 -17.30
N ALA A 94 23.82 -27.27 -17.89
CA ALA A 94 23.22 -26.18 -18.62
C ALA A 94 22.56 -26.84 -19.83
N GLU A 95 21.25 -27.07 -19.74
CA GLU A 95 20.46 -27.23 -20.95
C GLU A 95 20.83 -26.04 -21.86
N PRO A 96 21.20 -26.31 -23.12
CA PRO A 96 21.61 -25.25 -24.03
C PRO A 96 20.49 -24.22 -24.07
N VAL A 97 20.84 -22.93 -24.11
CA VAL A 97 19.89 -21.83 -24.35
C VAL A 97 19.17 -22.16 -25.66
N GLN A 98 18.05 -22.87 -25.58
CA GLN A 98 17.17 -23.09 -26.71
C GLN A 98 16.71 -21.70 -27.09
N ASN A 99 17.07 -21.26 -28.29
CA ASN A 99 16.55 -20.03 -28.85
C ASN A 99 15.03 -20.09 -28.70
N LEU A 100 14.45 -19.11 -27.98
CA LEU A 100 13.01 -19.07 -27.71
C LEU A 100 12.17 -19.09 -28.99
N LEU A 101 12.78 -18.70 -30.11
CA LEU A 101 12.23 -18.72 -31.46
C LEU A 101 13.29 -19.25 -32.43
N ASN A 102 12.86 -20.07 -33.40
CA ASN A 102 13.66 -20.46 -34.56
C ASN A 102 13.71 -19.34 -35.62
N ARG A 103 14.64 -19.40 -36.59
CA ARG A 103 14.73 -18.39 -37.68
C ARG A 103 13.44 -18.23 -38.50
N SER A 104 12.67 -19.30 -38.68
CA SER A 104 11.37 -19.25 -39.36
C SER A 104 10.32 -18.53 -38.51
N GLU A 105 10.31 -18.80 -37.20
CA GLU A 105 9.45 -18.15 -36.22
C GLU A 105 9.79 -16.66 -36.07
N GLU A 106 11.05 -16.27 -36.21
CA GLU A 106 11.46 -14.85 -36.22
C GLU A 106 10.85 -14.08 -37.40
N ALA A 107 10.85 -14.67 -38.60
CA ALA A 107 10.20 -14.07 -39.76
C ALA A 107 8.67 -13.92 -39.58
N GLN A 108 8.04 -14.93 -38.97
CA GLN A 108 6.62 -14.88 -38.60
C GLN A 108 6.35 -13.78 -37.55
N LEU A 109 7.23 -13.64 -36.56
CA LEU A 109 7.13 -12.61 -35.53
C LEU A 109 7.23 -11.21 -36.15
N GLN A 110 8.16 -10.97 -37.08
CA GLN A 110 8.25 -9.70 -37.80
C GLN A 110 6.96 -9.38 -38.56
N GLY A 111 6.33 -10.39 -39.17
CA GLY A 111 5.03 -10.27 -39.83
C GLY A 111 3.87 -9.91 -38.91
N CYS A 112 4.00 -10.13 -37.59
CA CYS A 112 2.97 -9.77 -36.61
C CYS A 112 2.90 -8.26 -36.31
N PHE A 113 3.87 -7.46 -36.76
CA PHE A 113 3.96 -6.02 -36.51
C PHE A 113 3.67 -5.21 -37.78
N PRO A 114 2.43 -4.70 -37.98
CA PRO A 114 2.10 -3.90 -39.16
C PRO A 114 2.80 -2.54 -39.12
N TRP A 115 3.46 -2.15 -40.21
CA TRP A 115 4.22 -0.89 -40.32
C TRP A 115 3.38 0.37 -40.03
N SER A 116 2.08 0.32 -40.34
CA SER A 116 1.14 1.42 -40.08
C SER A 116 0.85 1.65 -38.60
N LEU A 117 1.00 0.62 -37.75
CA LEU A 117 0.67 0.65 -36.33
C LEU A 117 1.93 0.70 -35.45
N TYR A 118 2.91 -0.14 -35.75
CA TYR A 118 4.15 -0.24 -35.00
C TYR A 118 5.32 -0.59 -35.91
N TYR A 119 6.27 0.33 -36.04
CA TYR A 119 7.48 0.11 -36.80
C TYR A 119 8.52 -0.62 -35.96
N LEU A 120 8.63 -1.94 -36.13
CA LEU A 120 9.63 -2.77 -35.46
C LEU A 120 11.05 -2.42 -35.97
N GLN A 121 11.94 -2.06 -35.06
CA GLN A 121 13.31 -1.63 -35.36
C GLN A 121 14.35 -2.67 -34.96
N GLN A 122 14.16 -3.30 -33.80
CA GLN A 122 15.14 -4.23 -33.24
C GLN A 122 14.44 -5.31 -32.43
N ILE A 123 14.84 -6.56 -32.66
CA ILE A 123 14.48 -7.70 -31.80
C ILE A 123 15.71 -8.04 -30.97
N GLU A 124 15.55 -8.03 -29.65
CA GLU A 124 16.61 -8.32 -28.69
C GLU A 124 16.24 -9.59 -27.92
N TYR A 125 17.07 -10.62 -28.06
CA TYR A 125 16.87 -11.89 -27.38
C TYR A 125 17.45 -11.83 -25.98
N ARG A 126 16.59 -12.00 -24.98
CA ARG A 126 16.99 -12.19 -23.59
C ARG A 126 16.69 -13.62 -23.16
N PRO A 127 17.42 -14.16 -22.16
CA PRO A 127 17.25 -15.55 -21.74
C PRO A 127 15.81 -15.90 -21.37
N GLN A 128 15.03 -14.92 -20.88
CA GLN A 128 13.67 -15.09 -20.36
C GLN A 128 12.57 -14.44 -21.22
N ALA A 129 12.92 -13.65 -22.23
CA ALA A 129 11.94 -12.94 -23.04
C ALA A 129 12.53 -12.51 -24.39
N VAL A 130 11.67 -12.35 -25.40
CA VAL A 130 12.04 -11.71 -26.67
C VAL A 130 11.52 -10.28 -26.65
N ILE A 131 12.42 -9.30 -26.73
CA ILE A 131 12.10 -7.88 -26.64
C ILE A 131 12.03 -7.28 -28.04
N CYS A 132 10.87 -6.75 -28.41
CA CYS A 132 10.57 -6.15 -29.71
C CYS A 132 10.50 -4.62 -29.57
N ARG A 133 11.59 -3.92 -29.90
CA ARG A 133 11.67 -2.45 -29.85
C ARG A 133 11.30 -1.83 -31.18
N GLY A 134 10.60 -0.71 -31.12
CA GLY A 134 10.12 -0.01 -32.30
C GLY A 134 9.52 1.36 -31.99
N GLN A 135 8.85 1.92 -32.99
CA GLN A 135 8.11 3.18 -32.89
C GLN A 135 6.63 2.94 -33.10
N MET A 136 5.83 3.32 -32.10
CA MET A 136 4.38 3.33 -32.21
C MET A 136 3.92 4.48 -33.12
N ARG A 137 2.98 4.21 -34.03
CA ARG A 137 2.42 5.19 -34.98
C ARG A 137 0.90 5.35 -34.88
N GLY A 138 0.23 4.44 -34.17
CA GLY A 138 -1.20 4.49 -33.90
C GLY A 138 -1.52 4.71 -32.41
N GLN A 139 -2.80 4.65 -32.07
CA GLN A 139 -3.26 4.66 -30.67
C GLN A 139 -2.84 3.36 -29.95
N ALA A 140 -2.34 3.48 -28.72
CA ALA A 140 -1.77 2.38 -27.94
C ALA A 140 -2.71 1.18 -27.80
N GLU A 141 -4.01 1.40 -27.58
CA GLU A 141 -5.03 0.35 -27.41
C GLU A 141 -5.20 -0.48 -28.68
N LYS A 142 -5.28 0.18 -29.85
CA LYS A 142 -5.40 -0.49 -31.16
C LYS A 142 -4.11 -1.21 -31.56
N VAL A 143 -2.96 -0.62 -31.24
CA VAL A 143 -1.65 -1.22 -31.50
C VAL A 143 -1.48 -2.51 -30.69
N TYR A 144 -1.78 -2.46 -29.39
CA TYR A 144 -1.67 -3.62 -28.50
C TYR A 144 -2.58 -4.77 -28.92
N SER A 145 -3.88 -4.50 -29.09
CA SER A 145 -4.87 -5.54 -29.48
C SER A 145 -4.49 -6.21 -30.81
N THR A 146 -4.16 -5.43 -31.84
CA THR A 146 -3.80 -5.99 -33.16
C THR A 146 -2.56 -6.88 -33.08
N ILE A 147 -1.53 -6.46 -32.34
CA ILE A 147 -0.27 -7.23 -32.22
C ILE A 147 -0.50 -8.48 -31.35
N GLN A 148 -1.29 -8.37 -30.28
CA GLN A 148 -1.66 -9.50 -29.44
C GLN A 148 -2.42 -10.55 -30.25
N ASP A 149 -3.40 -10.15 -31.06
CA ASP A 149 -4.18 -11.05 -31.91
C ASP A 149 -3.30 -11.71 -32.98
N ASN A 150 -2.42 -10.96 -33.63
CA ASN A 150 -1.49 -11.51 -34.63
C ASN A 150 -0.55 -12.56 -34.01
N ILE A 151 -0.01 -12.28 -32.82
CA ILE A 151 0.87 -13.22 -32.11
C ILE A 151 0.08 -14.45 -31.66
N ALA A 152 -1.15 -14.28 -31.17
CA ALA A 152 -2.02 -15.40 -30.78
C ALA A 152 -2.37 -16.29 -31.98
N LEU A 153 -2.58 -15.72 -33.17
CA LEU A 153 -2.84 -16.47 -34.40
C LEU A 153 -1.62 -17.28 -34.88
N GLN A 154 -0.41 -16.72 -34.76
CA GLN A 154 0.82 -17.38 -35.26
C GLN A 154 1.44 -18.34 -34.24
N PHE A 155 1.43 -17.98 -32.95
CA PHE A 155 2.14 -18.71 -31.90
C PHE A 155 1.21 -19.35 -30.86
N GLY A 156 -0.11 -19.18 -30.99
CA GLY A 156 -1.09 -19.68 -30.03
C GLY A 156 -0.87 -19.07 -28.64
N ASP A 157 -1.07 -19.88 -27.60
CA ASP A 157 -0.97 -19.46 -26.21
C ASP A 157 0.45 -19.56 -25.61
N ARG A 158 1.48 -19.72 -26.46
CA ARG A 158 2.87 -19.98 -26.02
C ARG A 158 3.50 -18.80 -25.28
N PHE A 159 3.15 -17.57 -25.67
CA PHE A 159 3.76 -16.35 -25.16
C PHE A 159 2.73 -15.44 -24.48
N LEU A 160 3.09 -14.90 -23.32
CA LEU A 160 2.45 -13.72 -22.75
C LEU A 160 3.07 -12.49 -23.41
N VAL A 161 2.24 -11.71 -24.10
CA VAL A 161 2.64 -10.47 -24.79
C VAL A 161 2.45 -9.30 -23.85
N THR A 162 3.55 -8.73 -23.35
CA THR A 162 3.54 -7.51 -22.56
C THR A 162 3.88 -6.30 -23.41
N PHE A 163 3.36 -5.14 -23.01
CA PHE A 163 3.55 -3.86 -23.66
C PHE A 163 3.87 -2.81 -22.60
N GLN A 164 5.12 -2.37 -22.59
CA GLN A 164 5.71 -1.61 -21.49
C GLN A 164 6.49 -0.40 -22.01
N MET A 165 6.71 0.58 -21.12
CA MET A 165 7.50 1.78 -21.41
C MET A 165 8.98 1.57 -21.10
N GLY A 166 9.84 1.65 -22.12
CA GLY A 166 11.29 1.47 -22.01
C GLY A 166 12.02 2.72 -21.52
N GLY A 167 13.31 2.58 -21.15
CA GLY A 167 14.21 3.61 -20.58
C GLY A 167 14.04 5.04 -21.12
N SER A 168 13.86 5.17 -22.43
CA SER A 168 13.76 6.42 -23.19
C SER A 168 12.32 6.88 -23.49
N ASP A 169 11.33 6.41 -22.71
CA ASP A 169 9.91 6.67 -22.92
C ASP A 169 9.38 6.15 -24.27
N LYS A 170 10.08 5.13 -24.80
CA LYS A 170 9.68 4.43 -26.01
C LYS A 170 8.98 3.13 -25.64
N PRO A 171 7.76 2.89 -26.15
CA PRO A 171 7.04 1.65 -25.89
C PRO A 171 7.76 0.48 -26.56
N PHE A 172 7.76 -0.67 -25.91
CA PHE A 172 8.28 -1.92 -26.46
C PHE A 172 7.37 -3.09 -26.10
N PHE A 173 7.40 -4.12 -26.94
CA PHE A 173 6.73 -5.39 -26.67
C PHE A 173 7.73 -6.39 -26.09
N ALA A 174 7.32 -7.20 -25.12
CA ALA A 174 8.09 -8.34 -24.68
C ALA A 174 7.24 -9.61 -24.70
N LEU A 175 7.78 -10.67 -25.31
CA LEU A 175 7.16 -11.97 -25.38
C LEU A 175 7.80 -12.87 -24.33
N ILE A 176 7.02 -13.29 -23.34
CA ILE A 176 7.48 -14.11 -22.22
C ILE A 176 6.86 -15.51 -22.37
N PRO A 177 7.64 -16.60 -22.41
CA PRO A 177 7.10 -17.96 -22.51
C PRO A 177 6.22 -18.29 -21.28
N LYS A 178 4.97 -18.71 -21.49
CA LYS A 178 4.04 -19.00 -20.39
C LYS A 178 4.50 -20.10 -19.46
N GLN A 179 5.24 -21.09 -19.96
CA GLN A 179 5.81 -22.18 -19.16
C GLN A 179 6.74 -21.71 -18.03
N ARG A 180 7.30 -20.50 -18.17
CA ARG A 180 8.18 -19.89 -17.16
C ARG A 180 7.41 -19.03 -16.16
N ILE A 181 6.14 -18.74 -16.42
CA ILE A 181 5.27 -18.06 -15.48
C ILE A 181 4.81 -19.13 -14.49
N PRO A 182 5.17 -19.02 -13.19
CA PRO A 182 4.79 -20.02 -12.21
C PRO A 182 3.27 -20.19 -12.24
N SER A 183 2.83 -21.43 -12.49
CA SER A 183 1.41 -21.73 -12.43
C SER A 183 0.92 -21.43 -11.02
N PRO A 184 -0.12 -20.60 -10.86
CA PRO A 184 -0.65 -20.29 -9.56
C PRO A 184 -1.12 -21.60 -8.91
N GLY A 185 -0.57 -21.92 -7.73
CA GLY A 185 -1.02 -23.06 -6.93
C GLY A 185 -2.48 -22.90 -6.49
N GLN A 186 -2.98 -23.77 -5.60
CA GLN A 186 -4.34 -23.66 -5.08
C GLN A 186 -4.67 -22.24 -4.57
N LEU A 187 -5.54 -21.54 -5.31
CA LEU A 187 -5.91 -20.14 -5.09
C LEU A 187 -6.77 -19.94 -3.84
N THR A 188 -7.61 -20.92 -3.53
CA THR A 188 -8.56 -20.85 -2.43
C THR A 188 -8.21 -21.87 -1.36
N ARG A 189 -7.75 -21.39 -0.20
CA ARG A 189 -7.63 -22.17 1.03
C ARG A 189 -8.72 -21.73 2.01
N PRO A 190 -10.00 -22.11 1.77
CA PRO A 190 -11.13 -21.59 2.54
C PRO A 190 -11.01 -21.94 4.03
N LEU A 191 -10.48 -23.13 4.36
CA LEU A 191 -10.24 -23.53 5.75
C LEU A 191 -9.23 -22.61 6.45
N LEU A 192 -8.14 -22.24 5.76
CA LEU A 192 -7.13 -21.33 6.32
C LEU A 192 -7.70 -19.92 6.50
N SER A 193 -8.40 -19.39 5.49
CA SER A 193 -9.04 -18.07 5.55
C SER A 193 -10.09 -18.02 6.66
N GLY A 194 -10.93 -19.06 6.78
CA GLY A 194 -11.92 -19.18 7.86
C GLY A 194 -11.28 -19.29 9.25
N ALA A 195 -10.24 -20.11 9.40
CA ALA A 195 -9.52 -20.23 10.68
C ALA A 195 -8.87 -18.90 11.10
N LEU A 196 -8.26 -18.18 10.15
CA LEU A 196 -7.68 -16.86 10.39
C LEU A 196 -8.74 -15.81 10.74
N LEU A 197 -9.90 -15.83 10.09
CA LEU A 197 -11.03 -14.96 10.43
C LEU A 197 -11.51 -15.22 11.86
N VAL A 198 -11.71 -16.48 12.24
CA VAL A 198 -12.15 -16.85 13.61
C VAL A 198 -11.10 -16.42 14.64
N LEU A 199 -9.82 -16.66 14.38
CA LEU A 199 -8.75 -16.26 15.28
C LEU A 199 -8.67 -14.74 15.41
N THR A 200 -8.86 -14.00 14.32
CA THR A 200 -8.87 -12.54 14.32
C THR A 200 -10.10 -11.99 15.02
N LEU A 201 -11.27 -12.63 14.89
CA LEU A 201 -12.46 -12.29 15.65
C LEU A 201 -12.22 -12.42 17.15
N LEU A 202 -11.56 -13.50 17.60
CA LEU A 202 -11.22 -13.68 19.01
C LEU A 202 -10.25 -12.61 19.51
N THR A 203 -9.15 -12.35 18.81
CA THR A 203 -8.16 -11.34 19.23
C THR A 203 -8.74 -9.93 19.20
N THR A 204 -9.58 -9.62 18.21
CA THR A 204 -10.23 -8.30 18.09
C THR A 204 -11.32 -8.12 19.14
N THR A 205 -12.04 -9.19 19.51
CA THR A 205 -13.01 -9.15 20.61
C THR A 205 -12.30 -8.88 21.94
N LEU A 206 -11.17 -9.53 22.19
CA LEU A 206 -10.34 -9.26 23.37
C LEU A 206 -9.85 -7.81 23.41
N ALA A 207 -9.35 -7.28 22.29
CA ALA A 207 -8.98 -5.87 22.20
C ALA A 207 -10.19 -4.95 22.46
N GLY A 208 -11.36 -5.25 21.88
CA GLY A 208 -12.60 -4.53 22.12
C GLY A 208 -13.04 -4.53 23.58
N THR A 209 -12.87 -5.64 24.30
CA THR A 209 -13.17 -5.68 25.74
C THR A 209 -12.25 -4.80 26.56
N ALA A 210 -10.96 -4.76 26.21
CA ALA A 210 -10.00 -3.89 26.89
C ALA A 210 -10.29 -2.41 26.63
N LEU A 211 -10.79 -2.06 25.44
CA LEU A 211 -11.25 -0.72 25.10
C LEU A 211 -12.52 -0.33 25.85
N ALA A 212 -13.48 -1.25 25.94
CA ALA A 212 -14.76 -1.01 26.63
C ALA A 212 -14.61 -0.96 28.16
N GLN A 213 -13.67 -1.74 28.72
CA GLN A 213 -13.45 -1.86 30.16
C GLN A 213 -11.94 -1.90 30.48
N PRO A 214 -11.28 -0.73 30.61
CA PRO A 214 -9.82 -0.63 30.77
C PRO A 214 -9.26 -1.31 32.03
N ASN A 215 -10.10 -1.45 33.06
CA ASN A 215 -9.71 -2.01 34.37
C ASN A 215 -9.81 -3.55 34.45
N LEU A 216 -10.22 -4.22 33.36
CA LEU A 216 -10.32 -5.68 33.33
C LEU A 216 -8.95 -6.35 33.33
N THR A 217 -8.81 -7.39 34.15
CA THR A 217 -7.65 -8.29 34.12
C THR A 217 -7.97 -9.59 33.41
N ALA A 218 -6.97 -10.25 32.83
CA ALA A 218 -7.14 -11.54 32.15
C ALA A 218 -7.79 -12.61 33.07
N ALA A 219 -7.50 -12.58 34.37
CA ALA A 219 -8.11 -13.49 35.35
C ALA A 219 -9.62 -13.27 35.52
N MET A 220 -10.11 -12.04 35.38
CA MET A 220 -11.55 -11.73 35.46
C MET A 220 -12.30 -12.22 34.22
N VAL A 221 -11.69 -12.07 33.04
CA VAL A 221 -12.26 -12.56 31.77
C VAL A 221 -12.35 -14.10 31.76
N LEU A 222 -11.33 -14.79 32.29
CA LEU A 222 -11.34 -16.25 32.44
C LEU A 222 -12.43 -16.74 33.41
N ARG A 223 -12.73 -15.97 34.46
CA ARG A 223 -13.79 -16.31 35.43
C ARG A 223 -15.18 -16.00 34.91
N SER A 224 -15.31 -14.95 34.10
CA SER A 224 -16.60 -14.47 33.56
C SER A 224 -16.49 -14.24 32.05
N PRO A 225 -16.57 -15.30 31.23
CA PRO A 225 -16.42 -15.20 29.77
C PRO A 225 -17.51 -14.34 29.11
N GLN A 226 -18.64 -14.08 29.79
CA GLN A 226 -19.68 -13.15 29.32
C GLN A 226 -19.16 -11.73 29.09
N LEU A 227 -18.08 -11.34 29.78
CA LEU A 227 -17.44 -10.02 29.59
C LEU A 227 -16.92 -9.84 28.15
N LEU A 228 -16.62 -10.93 27.43
CA LEU A 228 -16.23 -10.90 26.02
C LEU A 228 -17.28 -10.28 25.10
N LEU A 229 -18.56 -10.37 25.48
CA LEU A 229 -19.65 -9.79 24.70
C LEU A 229 -19.56 -8.26 24.59
N SER A 230 -18.92 -7.59 25.55
CA SER A 230 -18.73 -6.14 25.52
C SER A 230 -17.79 -5.68 24.40
N GLY A 231 -16.85 -6.53 23.97
CA GLY A 231 -15.88 -6.23 22.90
C GLY A 231 -16.35 -6.63 21.50
N LEU A 232 -17.42 -7.42 21.42
CA LEU A 232 -17.94 -7.96 20.16
C LEU A 232 -18.42 -6.88 19.18
N PRO A 233 -19.10 -5.78 19.61
CA PRO A 233 -19.50 -4.70 18.70
C PRO A 233 -18.31 -4.05 17.99
N TYR A 234 -17.20 -3.80 18.70
CA TYR A 234 -15.95 -3.29 18.11
C TYR A 234 -15.39 -4.28 17.09
N ALA A 235 -15.30 -5.57 17.45
CA ALA A 235 -14.72 -6.59 16.59
C ALA A 235 -15.52 -6.79 15.30
N LEU A 236 -16.85 -6.85 15.39
CA LEU A 236 -17.72 -6.96 14.21
C LEU A 236 -17.63 -5.72 13.32
N ALA A 237 -17.60 -4.52 13.92
CA ALA A 237 -17.48 -3.29 13.16
C ALA A 237 -16.15 -3.22 12.39
N LEU A 238 -15.02 -3.47 13.07
CA LEU A 238 -13.69 -3.39 12.45
C LEU A 238 -13.49 -4.48 11.40
N LEU A 239 -13.86 -5.74 11.70
CA LEU A 239 -13.74 -6.84 10.73
C LEU A 239 -14.71 -6.70 9.57
N GLY A 240 -15.89 -6.11 9.80
CA GLY A 240 -16.83 -5.76 8.74
C GLY A 240 -16.22 -4.76 7.76
N ILE A 241 -15.61 -3.68 8.27
CA ILE A 241 -14.93 -2.67 7.43
C ILE A 241 -13.80 -3.31 6.61
N LEU A 242 -12.87 -4.03 7.28
CA LEU A 242 -11.73 -4.67 6.63
C LEU A 242 -12.17 -5.74 5.63
N GLY A 243 -13.16 -6.56 6.00
CA GLY A 243 -13.69 -7.61 5.16
C GLY A 243 -14.35 -7.07 3.90
N VAL A 244 -15.12 -5.99 4.01
CA VAL A 244 -15.76 -5.35 2.86
C VAL A 244 -14.74 -4.65 1.97
N HIS A 245 -13.72 -4.01 2.54
CA HIS A 245 -12.58 -3.44 1.81
C HIS A 245 -11.90 -4.51 0.94
N GLU A 246 -11.44 -5.61 1.54
CA GLU A 246 -10.78 -6.69 0.80
C GLU A 246 -11.71 -7.40 -0.18
N SER A 247 -13.00 -7.51 0.15
CA SER A 247 -13.99 -8.06 -0.77
C SER A 247 -14.17 -7.18 -2.01
N GLY A 248 -14.07 -5.85 -1.86
CA GLY A 248 -14.07 -4.90 -2.97
C GLY A 248 -12.96 -5.21 -3.98
N HIS A 249 -11.73 -5.40 -3.50
CA HIS A 249 -10.61 -5.86 -4.34
C HIS A 249 -10.87 -7.22 -4.97
N TYR A 250 -11.35 -8.19 -4.19
CA TYR A 250 -11.61 -9.56 -4.67
C TYR A 250 -12.65 -9.60 -5.79
N PHE A 251 -13.77 -8.90 -5.64
CA PHE A 251 -14.83 -8.87 -6.66
C PHE A 251 -14.36 -8.17 -7.94
N MET A 252 -13.59 -7.08 -7.82
CA MET A 252 -13.04 -6.40 -8.98
C MET A 252 -11.97 -7.23 -9.69
N ALA A 253 -11.11 -7.91 -8.93
CA ALA A 253 -10.14 -8.86 -9.48
C ALA A 253 -10.86 -9.98 -10.25
N LYS A 254 -11.94 -10.54 -9.69
CA LYS A 254 -12.77 -11.56 -10.34
C LYS A 254 -13.43 -11.04 -11.63
N TYR A 255 -13.94 -9.80 -11.62
CA TYR A 255 -14.52 -9.16 -12.80
C TYR A 255 -13.50 -9.07 -13.95
N TYR A 256 -12.25 -8.73 -13.65
CA TYR A 256 -11.14 -8.69 -14.61
C TYR A 256 -10.44 -10.03 -14.86
N GLN A 257 -10.97 -11.14 -14.34
CA GLN A 257 -10.37 -12.48 -14.43
C GLN A 257 -8.93 -12.56 -13.86
N ILE A 258 -8.61 -11.67 -12.93
CA ILE A 258 -7.36 -11.68 -12.17
C ILE A 258 -7.50 -12.72 -11.06
N GLN A 259 -6.56 -13.63 -10.98
CA GLN A 259 -6.56 -14.69 -9.98
C GLN A 259 -6.15 -14.10 -8.63
N ALA A 260 -7.07 -14.10 -7.67
CA ALA A 260 -6.84 -13.61 -6.31
C ALA A 260 -7.29 -14.65 -5.27
N THR A 261 -6.63 -14.64 -4.11
CA THR A 261 -7.04 -15.46 -2.96
C THR A 261 -8.28 -14.87 -2.27
N LEU A 262 -8.93 -15.67 -1.43
CA LEU A 262 -9.89 -15.13 -0.45
C LEU A 262 -9.15 -14.19 0.55
N PRO A 263 -9.88 -13.25 1.19
CA PRO A 263 -9.30 -12.38 2.22
C PRO A 263 -8.69 -13.19 3.37
N TYR A 264 -7.43 -12.89 3.70
CA TYR A 264 -6.76 -13.41 4.88
C TYR A 264 -6.69 -12.32 5.94
N PHE A 265 -7.36 -12.56 7.07
CA PHE A 265 -7.28 -11.69 8.24
C PHE A 265 -6.03 -12.00 9.06
N ILE A 266 -5.35 -10.98 9.57
CA ILE A 266 -4.13 -11.15 10.34
C ILE A 266 -4.43 -10.87 11.82
N PRO A 267 -4.47 -11.91 12.67
CA PRO A 267 -4.71 -11.76 14.10
C PRO A 267 -3.47 -11.24 14.83
N ILE A 268 -3.66 -10.30 15.76
CA ILE A 268 -2.63 -9.92 16.72
C ILE A 268 -3.24 -9.90 18.13
N PRO A 269 -2.63 -10.55 19.14
CA PRO A 269 -3.17 -10.62 20.51
C PRO A 269 -2.96 -9.34 21.35
N PHE A 270 -2.57 -8.23 20.74
CA PHE A 270 -2.24 -6.96 21.38
C PHE A 270 -2.66 -5.77 20.50
N GLY A 271 -2.68 -4.57 21.08
CA GLY A 271 -3.07 -3.35 20.36
C GLY A 271 -4.53 -3.40 19.91
N LEU A 272 -4.76 -3.24 18.60
CA LEU A 272 -6.10 -3.18 17.99
C LEU A 272 -6.77 -4.55 17.81
N GLY A 273 -6.04 -5.65 18.03
CA GLY A 273 -6.53 -7.02 17.85
C GLY A 273 -6.32 -7.61 16.45
N THR A 274 -5.89 -6.80 15.48
CA THR A 274 -5.59 -7.21 14.10
C THR A 274 -4.57 -6.26 13.45
N LEU A 275 -3.81 -6.73 12.45
CA LEU A 275 -3.06 -5.85 11.54
C LEU A 275 -3.86 -5.39 10.33
N GLY A 276 -5.03 -5.99 10.10
CA GLY A 276 -5.79 -5.82 8.88
C GLY A 276 -6.09 -7.16 8.21
N ALA A 277 -6.54 -7.06 6.97
CA ALA A 277 -6.75 -8.18 6.07
C ALA A 277 -6.06 -7.88 4.73
N PHE A 278 -5.80 -8.91 3.95
CA PHE A 278 -5.27 -8.73 2.60
C PHE A 278 -5.74 -9.86 1.68
N ILE A 279 -5.87 -9.56 0.39
CA ILE A 279 -5.91 -10.54 -0.68
C ILE A 279 -4.53 -10.69 -1.32
N GLN A 280 -4.24 -11.87 -1.87
CA GLN A 280 -3.04 -12.09 -2.66
C GLN A 280 -3.38 -12.23 -4.14
N ILE A 281 -2.89 -11.32 -4.96
CA ILE A 281 -2.95 -11.42 -6.42
C ILE A 281 -1.91 -12.44 -6.88
N ARG A 282 -2.33 -13.38 -7.73
CA ARG A 282 -1.54 -14.54 -8.18
C ARG A 282 -1.32 -14.57 -9.69
N SER A 283 -1.87 -13.61 -10.43
CA SER A 283 -1.68 -13.45 -11.86
C SER A 283 -1.36 -11.99 -12.21
N PRO A 284 -0.61 -11.72 -13.29
CA PRO A 284 -0.36 -10.36 -13.76
C PRO A 284 -1.65 -9.59 -14.05
N ILE A 285 -1.66 -8.29 -13.77
CA ILE A 285 -2.78 -7.40 -14.05
C ILE A 285 -2.79 -7.06 -15.55
N PRO A 286 -3.91 -7.19 -16.28
CA PRO A 286 -3.92 -7.15 -17.74
C PRO A 286 -3.60 -5.76 -18.32
N HIS A 287 -4.11 -4.69 -17.72
CA HIS A 287 -3.91 -3.33 -18.22
C HIS A 287 -4.12 -2.29 -17.11
N ARG A 288 -3.65 -1.05 -17.31
CA ARG A 288 -3.77 0.06 -16.34
C ARG A 288 -5.20 0.35 -15.87
N ARG A 289 -6.23 0.17 -16.72
CA ARG A 289 -7.63 0.33 -16.28
C ARG A 289 -8.05 -0.70 -15.20
N ALA A 290 -7.57 -1.94 -15.29
CA ALA A 290 -7.86 -2.98 -14.31
C ALA A 290 -7.07 -2.73 -13.02
N LEU A 291 -5.82 -2.25 -13.15
CA LEU A 291 -5.00 -1.82 -12.00
C LEU A 291 -5.72 -0.72 -11.20
N PHE A 292 -6.24 0.29 -11.89
CA PHE A 292 -7.01 1.38 -11.27
C PHE A 292 -8.28 0.87 -10.60
N ASP A 293 -9.11 0.13 -11.34
CA ASP A 293 -10.41 -0.30 -10.84
C ASP A 293 -10.27 -1.24 -9.63
N VAL A 294 -9.29 -2.16 -9.66
CA VAL A 294 -8.97 -3.03 -8.50
C VAL A 294 -8.45 -2.19 -7.34
N GLY A 295 -7.53 -1.26 -7.57
CA GLY A 295 -6.98 -0.39 -6.53
C GLY A 295 -8.03 0.47 -5.84
N ILE A 296 -8.96 1.08 -6.59
CA ILE A 296 -9.97 1.98 -6.01
C ILE A 296 -11.15 1.25 -5.35
N ALA A 297 -11.45 0.01 -5.77
CA ALA A 297 -12.62 -0.74 -5.31
C ALA A 297 -12.61 -1.00 -3.80
N GLY A 298 -11.46 -1.38 -3.23
CA GLY A 298 -11.35 -1.65 -1.79
C GLY A 298 -11.59 -0.41 -0.93
N PRO A 299 -10.82 0.69 -1.10
CA PRO A 299 -11.01 1.93 -0.37
C PRO A 299 -12.44 2.47 -0.43
N LEU A 300 -13.09 2.43 -1.60
CA LEU A 300 -14.47 2.88 -1.74
C LEU A 300 -15.45 1.96 -1.00
N ALA A 301 -15.32 0.63 -1.15
CA ALA A 301 -16.18 -0.33 -0.47
C ALA A 301 -16.03 -0.23 1.07
N GLY A 302 -14.79 -0.14 1.55
CA GLY A 302 -14.48 0.06 2.96
C GLY A 302 -15.05 1.37 3.50
N LEU A 303 -14.92 2.48 2.76
CA LEU A 303 -15.44 3.78 3.16
C LEU A 303 -16.97 3.81 3.27
N ILE A 304 -17.68 3.18 2.32
CA ILE A 304 -19.14 3.06 2.33
C ILE A 304 -19.66 2.42 3.63
N VAL A 305 -18.91 1.48 4.19
CA VAL A 305 -19.25 0.82 5.46
C VAL A 305 -18.71 1.58 6.68
N THR A 306 -17.54 2.19 6.54
CA THR A 306 -16.88 2.97 7.60
C THR A 306 -17.72 4.18 8.01
N LEU A 307 -18.26 4.94 7.05
CA LEU A 307 -18.98 6.18 7.34
C LEU A 307 -20.24 5.96 8.21
N PRO A 308 -21.16 5.03 7.88
CA PRO A 308 -22.32 4.75 8.73
C PRO A 308 -21.94 4.23 10.12
N ILE A 309 -20.93 3.34 10.21
CA ILE A 309 -20.46 2.80 11.48
C ILE A 309 -19.89 3.91 12.36
N LEU A 310 -19.08 4.80 11.77
CA LEU A 310 -18.50 5.93 12.48
C LEU A 310 -19.59 6.89 12.97
N VAL A 311 -20.54 7.28 12.11
CA VAL A 311 -21.66 8.16 12.49
C VAL A 311 -22.48 7.56 13.63
N TRP A 312 -22.84 6.27 13.51
CA TRP A 312 -23.59 5.59 14.56
C TRP A 312 -22.80 5.48 15.87
N GLY A 313 -21.51 5.15 15.80
CA GLY A 313 -20.63 5.09 16.96
C GLY A 313 -20.45 6.45 17.64
N LEU A 314 -20.30 7.52 16.88
CA LEU A 314 -20.21 8.88 17.41
C LEU A 314 -21.50 9.28 18.13
N GLY A 315 -22.67 8.89 17.62
CA GLY A 315 -23.94 9.10 18.32
C GLY A 315 -24.04 8.41 19.69
N GLN A 316 -23.21 7.38 19.95
CA GLN A 316 -23.10 6.70 21.25
C GLN A 316 -21.90 7.20 22.09
N SER A 317 -21.10 8.12 21.55
CA SER A 317 -19.90 8.65 22.20
C SER A 317 -20.25 9.85 23.07
N GLN A 318 -19.37 10.19 24.03
CA GLN A 318 -19.58 11.30 24.97
C GLN A 318 -18.59 12.42 24.72
N LEU A 319 -19.05 13.66 24.82
CA LEU A 319 -18.20 14.85 24.79
C LEU A 319 -17.55 15.04 26.16
N VAL A 320 -16.24 15.28 26.16
CA VAL A 320 -15.40 15.47 27.35
C VAL A 320 -14.56 16.71 27.15
N GLU A 321 -14.12 17.38 28.21
CA GLU A 321 -13.22 18.53 28.09
C GLU A 321 -11.79 18.07 27.70
N LEU A 322 -11.20 18.73 26.70
CA LEU A 322 -9.81 18.51 26.30
C LEU A 322 -8.85 19.09 27.35
N ALA A 323 -8.01 18.24 27.95
CA ALA A 323 -6.86 18.70 28.72
C ALA A 323 -5.88 19.46 27.80
N GLN A 324 -5.36 20.61 28.28
CA GLN A 324 -4.62 21.61 27.50
C GLN A 324 -3.40 21.09 26.71
N ASP A 325 -2.83 19.93 27.05
CA ASP A 325 -1.63 19.33 26.42
C ASP A 325 -1.91 18.23 25.37
N SER A 326 -3.17 17.98 25.03
CA SER A 326 -3.58 16.78 24.24
C SER A 326 -3.66 17.00 22.72
N SER A 327 -3.29 18.18 22.22
CA SER A 327 -3.78 18.72 20.96
C SER A 327 -3.55 17.85 19.70
N ASN A 328 -2.49 17.02 19.67
CA ASN A 328 -2.14 16.22 18.48
C ASN A 328 -1.90 14.71 18.75
N ARG A 329 -2.39 14.16 19.85
CA ARG A 329 -2.27 12.71 20.14
C ARG A 329 -3.57 11.97 19.82
N LEU A 330 -3.46 10.81 19.17
CA LEU A 330 -4.56 9.82 19.14
C LEU A 330 -4.70 9.25 20.56
N SER A 331 -5.43 9.95 21.41
CA SER A 331 -5.80 9.44 22.73
C SER A 331 -7.19 8.80 22.62
N ILE A 332 -7.32 7.58 23.14
CA ILE A 332 -8.58 6.82 23.12
C ILE A 332 -9.58 7.43 24.13
N GLU A 333 -9.06 8.05 25.19
CA GLU A 333 -9.84 8.65 26.26
C GLU A 333 -10.42 10.03 25.88
N ALA A 334 -9.69 10.82 25.06
CA ALA A 334 -10.15 12.12 24.58
C ALA A 334 -9.60 12.41 23.18
N LEU A 335 -10.32 11.98 22.14
CA LEU A 335 -9.92 12.24 20.76
C LEU A 335 -10.18 13.71 20.41
N ASN A 336 -9.15 14.40 19.91
CA ASN A 336 -9.31 15.73 19.34
C ASN A 336 -9.85 15.61 17.90
N PRO A 337 -11.06 16.11 17.60
CA PRO A 337 -11.63 16.04 16.24
C PRO A 337 -10.78 16.77 15.20
N ARG A 338 -9.93 17.72 15.61
CA ARG A 338 -9.04 18.49 14.72
C ARG A 338 -7.92 17.66 14.07
N ILE A 339 -7.71 16.42 14.50
CA ILE A 339 -6.66 15.57 13.94
C ILE A 339 -6.89 15.25 12.45
N SER A 340 -8.13 15.33 11.98
CA SER A 340 -8.53 15.03 10.61
C SER A 340 -9.68 15.95 10.18
N ILE A 341 -9.58 16.55 8.99
CA ILE A 341 -10.65 17.40 8.44
C ILE A 341 -11.94 16.58 8.25
N LEU A 342 -11.84 15.38 7.69
CA LEU A 342 -13.02 14.53 7.47
C LEU A 342 -13.68 14.14 8.79
N LEU A 343 -12.88 13.76 9.79
CA LEU A 343 -13.42 13.44 11.11
C LEU A 343 -14.13 14.64 11.74
N ALA A 344 -13.52 15.82 11.70
CA ALA A 344 -14.13 17.04 12.22
C ALA A 344 -15.46 17.37 11.53
N LEU A 345 -15.55 17.19 10.21
CA LEU A 345 -16.80 17.35 9.45
C LEU A 345 -17.87 16.35 9.91
N ILE A 346 -17.51 15.08 10.09
CA ILE A 346 -18.45 14.05 10.57
C ILE A 346 -18.90 14.35 12.00
N CYS A 347 -18.00 14.73 12.90
CA CYS A 347 -18.34 15.14 14.26
C CYS A 347 -19.28 16.36 14.26
N ARG A 348 -19.04 17.35 13.39
CA ARG A 348 -19.91 18.52 13.23
C ARG A 348 -21.30 18.17 12.71
N LEU A 349 -21.41 17.15 11.86
CA LEU A 349 -22.69 16.62 11.38
C LEU A 349 -23.47 15.91 12.50
N VAL A 350 -22.79 15.24 13.44
CA VAL A 350 -23.42 14.49 14.53
C VAL A 350 -23.84 15.39 15.70
N TRP A 351 -22.92 16.25 16.19
CA TRP A 351 -23.15 17.05 17.41
C TRP A 351 -23.50 18.51 17.15
N GLY A 352 -23.48 18.97 15.90
CA GLY A 352 -23.97 20.29 15.58
C GLY A 352 -23.18 21.42 16.28
N ALA A 353 -23.89 22.27 17.01
CA ALA A 353 -23.33 23.41 17.73
C ALA A 353 -22.65 23.03 19.06
N ASP A 354 -22.91 21.83 19.59
CA ASP A 354 -22.38 21.36 20.87
C ASP A 354 -20.88 21.02 20.79
N LEU A 355 -20.34 20.90 19.57
CA LEU A 355 -18.93 20.67 19.32
C LEU A 355 -18.15 21.99 19.40
N THR A 356 -17.48 22.20 20.53
CA THR A 356 -16.66 23.39 20.76
C THR A 356 -15.18 23.14 20.48
N THR A 357 -14.39 24.21 20.48
CA THR A 357 -12.93 24.15 20.34
C THR A 357 -12.22 23.41 21.49
N LEU A 358 -12.89 23.27 22.64
CA LEU A 358 -12.41 22.60 23.85
C LEU A 358 -13.01 21.19 24.03
N SER A 359 -13.87 20.75 23.12
CA SER A 359 -14.54 19.45 23.20
C SER A 359 -13.65 18.34 22.66
N GLY A 360 -13.21 17.45 23.56
CA GLY A 360 -12.71 16.12 23.25
C GLY A 360 -13.84 15.10 23.15
N ILE A 361 -13.55 13.95 22.55
CA ILE A 361 -14.54 12.88 22.38
C ILE A 361 -14.02 11.62 23.07
N HIS A 362 -14.78 11.14 24.06
CA HIS A 362 -14.60 9.79 24.59
C HIS A 362 -15.36 8.83 23.67
N LEU A 363 -14.61 8.14 22.82
CA LEU A 363 -15.17 7.33 21.74
C LEU A 363 -15.78 6.04 22.27
N HIS A 364 -17.02 5.78 21.86
CA HIS A 364 -17.60 4.45 21.97
C HIS A 364 -16.75 3.43 21.17
N PRO A 365 -16.58 2.16 21.59
CA PRO A 365 -15.76 1.20 20.86
C PRO A 365 -16.10 1.07 19.37
N VAL A 366 -17.37 1.19 19.00
CA VAL A 366 -17.78 1.16 17.59
C VAL A 366 -17.33 2.42 16.82
N ALA A 367 -17.29 3.59 17.47
CA ALA A 367 -16.74 4.81 16.90
C ALA A 367 -15.22 4.67 16.68
N ILE A 368 -14.51 4.01 17.61
CA ILE A 368 -13.09 3.68 17.46
C ILE A 368 -12.90 2.82 16.20
N ALA A 369 -13.71 1.77 16.00
CA ALA A 369 -13.64 0.94 14.79
C ALA A 369 -13.87 1.76 13.50
N GLY A 370 -14.84 2.68 13.50
CA GLY A 370 -15.07 3.60 12.37
C GLY A 370 -13.89 4.56 12.12
N ALA A 371 -13.31 5.14 13.18
CA ALA A 371 -12.16 6.02 13.06
C ALA A 371 -10.92 5.26 12.53
N LEU A 372 -10.71 4.02 13.00
CA LEU A 372 -9.70 3.12 12.46
C LEU A 372 -9.97 2.77 11.00
N GLY A 373 -11.23 2.59 10.61
CA GLY A 373 -11.62 2.42 9.20
C GLY A 373 -11.13 3.58 8.33
N LEU A 374 -11.34 4.83 8.76
CA LEU A 374 -10.81 6.00 8.04
C LEU A 374 -9.29 5.98 7.94
N VAL A 375 -8.59 5.61 9.03
CA VAL A 375 -7.14 5.47 9.04
C VAL A 375 -6.68 4.40 8.04
N VAL A 376 -7.31 3.23 8.02
CA VAL A 376 -6.99 2.16 7.07
C VAL A 376 -7.21 2.61 5.63
N THR A 377 -8.34 3.26 5.35
CA THR A 377 -8.62 3.83 4.01
C THR A 377 -7.56 4.84 3.61
N ALA A 378 -7.17 5.76 4.51
CA ALA A 378 -6.13 6.74 4.23
C ALA A 378 -4.76 6.09 3.97
N LEU A 379 -4.36 5.12 4.80
CA LEU A 379 -3.10 4.41 4.60
C LEU A 379 -3.07 3.70 3.25
N ASN A 380 -4.14 2.99 2.91
CA ASN A 380 -4.23 2.30 1.63
C ASN A 380 -4.27 3.27 0.45
N LEU A 381 -4.90 4.44 0.57
CA LEU A 381 -4.91 5.47 -0.48
C LEU A 381 -3.62 6.27 -0.61
N MET A 382 -2.62 6.06 0.26
CA MET A 382 -1.32 6.71 0.09
C MET A 382 -0.69 6.28 -1.24
N PRO A 383 -0.24 7.23 -2.08
CA PRO A 383 0.29 6.91 -3.40
C PRO A 383 1.73 6.37 -3.31
N VAL A 384 1.92 5.18 -2.74
CA VAL A 384 3.23 4.59 -2.45
C VAL A 384 3.22 3.09 -2.72
N GLY A 385 4.00 2.65 -3.71
CA GLY A 385 4.22 1.22 -3.98
C GLY A 385 2.91 0.43 -4.02
N GLN A 386 2.92 -0.79 -3.47
CA GLN A 386 1.84 -1.77 -3.63
C GLN A 386 0.54 -1.43 -2.87
N LEU A 387 0.47 -0.25 -2.26
CA LEU A 387 -0.76 0.26 -1.68
C LEU A 387 -1.76 0.62 -2.79
N ASP A 388 -3.03 0.63 -2.45
CA ASP A 388 -4.13 0.95 -3.37
C ASP A 388 -3.93 2.30 -4.07
N GLY A 389 -3.49 3.31 -3.33
CA GLY A 389 -3.14 4.63 -3.85
C GLY A 389 -1.96 4.60 -4.81
N GLY A 390 -0.99 3.73 -4.59
CA GLY A 390 0.14 3.55 -5.50
C GLY A 390 -0.30 2.93 -6.82
N HIS A 391 -1.18 1.92 -6.77
CA HIS A 391 -1.84 1.39 -7.96
C HIS A 391 -2.68 2.43 -8.70
N ILE A 392 -3.43 3.29 -7.99
CA ILE A 392 -4.20 4.39 -8.58
C ILE A 392 -3.28 5.37 -9.32
N VAL A 393 -2.21 5.84 -8.67
CA VAL A 393 -1.28 6.82 -9.26
C VAL A 393 -0.44 6.21 -10.38
N HIS A 394 0.03 4.96 -10.24
CA HIS A 394 0.66 4.22 -11.34
C HIS A 394 -0.31 4.15 -12.50
N ALA A 395 -1.55 3.72 -12.27
CA ALA A 395 -2.52 3.63 -13.34
C ALA A 395 -2.75 5.00 -14.01
N MET A 396 -2.88 6.10 -13.28
CA MET A 396 -3.09 7.44 -13.88
C MET A 396 -1.87 7.98 -14.65
N TYR A 397 -0.69 7.94 -14.04
CA TYR A 397 0.49 8.66 -14.56
C TYR A 397 1.57 7.75 -15.17
N GLY A 398 1.36 6.44 -15.13
CA GLY A 398 2.31 5.43 -15.57
C GLY A 398 3.33 5.06 -14.49
N HIS A 399 4.02 3.94 -14.71
CA HIS A 399 4.90 3.32 -13.71
C HIS A 399 6.00 4.26 -13.16
N ARG A 400 6.59 5.10 -14.01
CA ARG A 400 7.69 5.99 -13.61
C ARG A 400 7.25 7.17 -12.79
N ALA A 401 6.25 7.89 -13.27
CA ALA A 401 5.70 9.04 -12.56
C ALA A 401 5.10 8.58 -11.22
N GLY A 402 4.43 7.41 -11.19
CA GLY A 402 3.96 6.77 -9.96
C GLY A 402 5.08 6.51 -8.95
N ALA A 403 6.22 5.96 -9.39
CA ALA A 403 7.37 5.75 -8.50
C ALA A 403 7.96 7.07 -7.96
N ILE A 404 7.99 8.14 -8.76
CA ILE A 404 8.43 9.48 -8.32
C ILE A 404 7.45 10.05 -7.29
N ILE A 405 6.15 9.98 -7.57
CA ILE A 405 5.11 10.45 -6.64
C ILE A 405 5.19 9.67 -5.32
N GLY A 406 5.43 8.35 -5.37
CA GLY A 406 5.61 7.55 -4.16
C GLY A 406 6.84 7.92 -3.33
N GLN A 407 7.94 8.33 -3.98
CA GLN A 407 9.11 8.87 -3.28
C GLN A 407 8.78 10.18 -2.55
N ILE A 408 8.10 11.09 -3.24
CA ILE A 408 7.69 12.39 -2.68
C ILE A 408 6.74 12.18 -1.50
N THR A 409 5.75 11.30 -1.64
CA THR A 409 4.78 11.01 -0.59
C THR A 409 5.43 10.42 0.65
N ARG A 410 6.40 9.51 0.51
CA ARG A 410 7.15 8.99 1.67
C ARG A 410 7.83 10.10 2.45
N LEU A 411 8.48 11.02 1.75
CA LEU A 411 9.15 12.16 2.39
C LEU A 411 8.13 13.09 3.06
N LEU A 412 7.01 13.37 2.40
CA LEU A 412 5.94 14.20 2.96
C LEU A 412 5.31 13.58 4.21
N VAL A 413 5.00 12.27 4.19
CA VAL A 413 4.46 11.56 5.36
C VAL A 413 5.48 11.55 6.50
N LEU A 414 6.77 11.38 6.20
CA LEU A 414 7.82 11.49 7.21
C LEU A 414 7.86 12.89 7.83
N VAL A 415 7.84 13.96 7.03
CA VAL A 415 7.81 15.34 7.54
C VAL A 415 6.53 15.58 8.36
N LEU A 416 5.38 15.10 7.87
CA LEU A 416 4.10 15.24 8.55
C LEU A 416 4.07 14.46 9.88
N SER A 417 4.82 13.37 10.00
CA SER A 417 4.88 12.57 11.24
C SER A 417 5.45 13.34 12.44
N PHE A 418 6.19 14.43 12.22
CA PHE A 418 6.64 15.32 13.29
C PHE A 418 5.50 16.21 13.81
N VAL A 419 4.52 16.52 12.96
CA VAL A 419 3.32 17.27 13.33
C VAL A 419 2.27 16.33 13.93
N GLN A 420 2.15 15.14 13.35
CA GLN A 420 1.22 14.08 13.75
C GLN A 420 1.99 12.80 14.13
N PRO A 421 2.33 12.62 15.42
CA PRO A 421 3.17 11.51 15.86
C PRO A 421 2.65 10.11 15.52
N TRP A 422 1.32 9.96 15.35
CA TRP A 422 0.71 8.68 15.00
C TRP A 422 1.10 8.18 13.59
N LEU A 423 1.49 9.08 12.68
CA LEU A 423 1.98 8.74 11.35
C LEU A 423 3.42 8.21 11.37
N PHE A 424 4.17 8.38 12.46
CA PHE A 424 5.60 8.05 12.50
C PHE A 424 5.86 6.56 12.26
N PHE A 425 5.07 5.69 12.89
CA PHE A 425 5.17 4.25 12.67
C PHE A 425 4.89 3.88 11.20
N TRP A 426 3.88 4.50 10.60
CA TRP A 426 3.55 4.30 9.19
C TRP A 426 4.61 4.85 8.24
N ALA A 427 5.20 6.02 8.56
CA ALA A 427 6.30 6.59 7.78
C ALA A 427 7.48 5.61 7.69
N ILE A 428 7.81 4.90 8.78
CA ILE A 428 8.84 3.86 8.78
C ILE A 428 8.44 2.69 7.87
N ILE A 429 7.20 2.19 7.96
CA ILE A 429 6.72 1.09 7.12
C ILE A 429 6.78 1.46 5.63
N LEU A 430 6.32 2.66 5.27
CA LEU A 430 6.34 3.15 3.88
C LEU A 430 7.77 3.29 3.36
N PHE A 431 8.72 3.65 4.22
CA PHE A 431 10.12 3.75 3.88
C PHE A 431 10.75 2.37 3.58
N LEU A 432 10.33 1.35 4.32
CA LEU A 432 10.77 -0.04 4.16
C LEU A 432 10.18 -0.71 2.92
N MET A 433 9.00 -0.26 2.48
CA MET A 433 8.30 -0.82 1.34
C MET A 433 9.02 -0.49 0.01
N PRO A 434 9.10 -1.42 -0.96
CA PRO A 434 9.58 -1.10 -2.30
C PRO A 434 8.78 0.04 -2.93
N ALA A 435 9.45 0.97 -3.62
CA ALA A 435 8.80 2.09 -4.33
C ALA A 435 8.28 1.70 -5.71
N PHE A 436 8.57 0.48 -6.16
CA PHE A 436 8.23 -0.02 -7.48
C PHE A 436 7.21 -1.15 -7.36
N ASP A 437 6.13 -1.01 -8.11
CA ASP A 437 5.12 -2.06 -8.28
C ASP A 437 5.37 -2.84 -9.56
N GLU A 438 4.74 -4.01 -9.65
CA GLU A 438 4.80 -4.80 -10.87
C GLU A 438 3.98 -4.11 -11.98
N PRO A 439 4.57 -3.81 -13.15
CA PRO A 439 3.84 -3.18 -14.24
C PRO A 439 2.75 -4.09 -14.79
N ALA A 440 1.66 -3.48 -15.23
CA ALA A 440 0.60 -4.21 -15.93
C ALA A 440 1.13 -4.84 -17.24
N VAL A 441 0.45 -5.88 -17.71
CA VAL A 441 0.78 -6.54 -18.98
C VAL A 441 0.72 -5.52 -20.12
N ASN A 442 -0.29 -4.65 -20.16
CA ASN A 442 -0.34 -3.45 -20.99
C ASN A 442 -0.27 -2.19 -20.11
N ASP A 443 0.93 -1.63 -19.99
CA ASP A 443 1.24 -0.46 -19.17
C ASP A 443 1.29 0.86 -19.97
N VAL A 444 1.18 0.77 -21.30
CA VAL A 444 1.26 1.96 -22.18
C VAL A 444 -0.11 2.61 -22.36
N THR A 445 -1.18 1.82 -22.33
CA THR A 445 -2.53 2.34 -22.59
C THR A 445 -3.02 3.18 -21.41
N GLU A 446 -3.42 4.42 -21.70
CA GLU A 446 -3.88 5.39 -20.71
C GLU A 446 -5.30 5.12 -20.21
N LEU A 447 -5.67 5.82 -19.15
CA LEU A 447 -7.01 5.77 -18.54
C LEU A 447 -8.00 6.64 -19.33
N ASN A 448 -9.27 6.45 -19.00
CA ASN A 448 -10.34 7.31 -19.53
C ASN A 448 -10.55 8.45 -18.53
N SER A 449 -10.96 9.62 -19.02
CA SER A 449 -11.03 10.86 -18.22
C SER A 449 -11.88 10.77 -16.93
N TRP A 450 -12.91 9.90 -16.89
CA TRP A 450 -13.71 9.72 -15.66
C TRP A 450 -12.95 8.99 -14.55
N ARG A 451 -12.06 8.03 -14.90
CA ARG A 451 -11.22 7.31 -13.94
C ARG A 451 -10.18 8.25 -13.37
N ASP A 452 -9.60 9.13 -14.20
CA ASP A 452 -8.69 10.16 -13.71
C ASP A 452 -9.39 11.08 -12.70
N GLY A 453 -10.64 11.48 -12.98
CA GLY A 453 -11.47 12.22 -12.03
C GLY A 453 -11.68 11.49 -10.71
N LEU A 454 -12.02 10.20 -10.73
CA LEU A 454 -12.16 9.41 -9.51
C LEU A 454 -10.84 9.23 -8.74
N GLY A 455 -9.72 9.09 -9.45
CA GLY A 455 -8.41 9.02 -8.83
C GLY A 455 -8.05 10.31 -8.09
N LEU A 456 -8.35 11.46 -8.69
CA LEU A 456 -8.21 12.76 -8.03
C LEU A 456 -9.13 12.90 -6.81
N VAL A 457 -10.37 12.41 -6.89
CA VAL A 457 -11.28 12.38 -5.72
C VAL A 457 -10.73 11.50 -4.61
N ALA A 458 -10.16 10.33 -4.93
CA ALA A 458 -9.54 9.45 -3.94
C ALA A 458 -8.31 10.09 -3.27
N LEU A 459 -7.46 10.80 -4.03
CA LEU A 459 -6.35 11.58 -3.48
C LEU A 459 -6.84 12.78 -2.65
N GLY A 460 -7.94 13.42 -3.05
CA GLY A 460 -8.60 14.47 -2.26
C GLY A 460 -9.12 13.93 -0.92
N LEU A 461 -9.75 12.76 -0.94
CA LEU A 461 -10.21 12.06 0.26
C LEU A 461 -9.04 11.72 1.20
N LEU A 462 -7.91 11.25 0.66
CA LEU A 462 -6.69 11.01 1.43
C LEU A 462 -6.26 12.28 2.20
N ILE A 463 -6.21 13.42 1.51
CA ILE A 463 -5.85 14.70 2.12
C ILE A 463 -6.83 15.06 3.23
N LEU A 464 -8.14 14.92 3.00
CA LEU A 464 -9.16 15.21 4.00
C LEU A 464 -9.04 14.32 5.25
N ILE A 465 -8.62 13.06 5.10
CA ILE A 465 -8.46 12.16 6.25
C ILE A 465 -7.17 12.48 7.00
N ILE A 466 -6.05 12.70 6.31
CA ILE A 466 -4.73 12.84 6.94
C ILE A 466 -4.49 14.24 7.51
N PHE A 467 -4.91 15.29 6.82
CA PHE A 467 -4.55 16.65 7.23
C PHE A 467 -5.33 17.08 8.47
N PRO A 468 -4.65 17.72 9.44
CA PRO A 468 -5.35 18.32 10.56
C PRO A 468 -6.17 19.52 10.08
N VAL A 469 -7.20 19.87 10.84
CA VAL A 469 -8.02 21.05 10.55
C VAL A 469 -7.16 22.30 10.68
N PRO A 470 -7.01 23.12 9.61
CA PRO A 470 -6.27 24.37 9.71
C PRO A 470 -7.08 25.40 10.50
N GLU A 471 -6.41 26.31 11.21
CA GLU A 471 -7.04 27.29 12.11
C GLU A 471 -8.22 28.07 11.49
N PRO A 472 -8.16 28.55 10.22
CA PRO A 472 -9.30 29.24 9.61
C PRO A 472 -10.55 28.36 9.47
N LEU A 473 -10.37 27.06 9.22
CA LEU A 473 -11.47 26.09 9.15
C LEU A 473 -11.95 25.68 10.55
N ALA A 474 -11.06 25.68 11.54
CA ALA A 474 -11.41 25.34 12.92
C ALA A 474 -12.49 26.28 13.48
N GLY A 475 -12.40 27.59 13.22
CA GLY A 475 -13.42 28.56 13.67
C GLY A 475 -14.77 28.45 12.95
N LEU A 476 -14.80 27.85 11.75
CA LEU A 476 -16.05 27.61 11.01
C LEU A 476 -16.70 26.29 11.41
N LEU A 477 -15.89 25.27 11.69
CA LEU A 477 -16.34 23.92 12.01
C LEU A 477 -16.63 23.72 13.50
N LEU A 478 -15.94 24.44 14.40
CA LEU A 478 -16.06 24.31 15.84
C LEU A 478 -16.55 25.63 16.43
N SER A 479 -17.57 25.58 17.28
CA SER A 479 -18.08 26.79 17.95
C SER A 479 -17.02 27.32 18.92
N THR A 480 -16.80 28.64 18.90
CA THR A 480 -15.86 29.33 19.80
C THR A 480 -16.46 29.66 21.17
N ASN A 481 -17.78 29.52 21.34
CA ASN A 481 -18.46 29.81 22.60
C ASN A 481 -19.13 28.55 23.16
N PRO A 482 -18.90 28.18 24.43
CA PRO A 482 -19.86 27.37 25.15
C PRO A 482 -21.15 28.20 25.26
N THR A 483 -22.26 27.70 24.74
CA THR A 483 -23.58 28.27 25.09
C THR A 483 -23.75 28.14 26.60
N PRO A 484 -24.04 29.24 27.32
CA PRO A 484 -24.09 29.26 28.79
C PRO A 484 -25.18 28.37 29.37
#